data_AF-A0A848CYQ3-F1
#
_entry.id   AF-A0A848CYQ3-F1
#
_cell.length_a   1.000
_cell.length_b   1.000
_cell.length_c   1.000
_cell.angle_alpha   90.00
_cell.angle_beta   90.00
_cell.angle_gamma   90.00
#
_symmetry.space_group_name_H-M   'P 1'
#
loop_
_entity.id
_entity.type
_entity.pdbx_description
1 polymer ?
#
loop_
_entity_poly.entity_id
_entity_poly.type
_entity_poly.pdbx_seq_one_letter_code
_entity_poly.pdbx_strand_id
1 'polypeptide(L)'
;MSEEQSQEIYVREGRKQRTEFTIFFNIIFDRYQPIIGDQATLYYLYLLRKRNNQEGHDNYGKAWDGRRGVLEKFRIGPATLMRIDTLLKAVGLIDIEHKPSGRGKDKIYYVVHDALTKAEFDEKEAEFTGKVMAAIAEDPDIANMVGKEFKRKYLIKSSVE
;
A
#
# COMPACT_ATOMS: atom_id res chain seq x y z
N MET A 1 5.73 -54.10 -13.85
CA MET A 1 5.54 -52.96 -14.78
C MET A 1 4.40 -52.14 -14.21
N SER A 2 4.73 -51.01 -13.60
CA SER A 2 3.82 -50.18 -12.80
C SER A 2 2.95 -49.30 -13.68
N GLU A 3 1.64 -49.35 -13.43
CA GLU A 3 0.65 -48.44 -13.99
C GLU A 3 0.84 -47.03 -13.41
N GLU A 4 1.15 -46.05 -14.27
CA GLU A 4 1.12 -44.64 -13.91
C GLU A 4 -0.34 -44.20 -13.74
N GLN A 5 -0.72 -43.93 -12.48
CA GLN A 5 -1.98 -43.32 -12.13
C GLN A 5 -1.97 -41.85 -12.58
N SER A 6 -2.70 -41.54 -13.65
CA SER A 6 -3.03 -40.17 -14.03
C SER A 6 -3.96 -39.57 -12.98
N GLN A 7 -3.46 -38.60 -12.20
CA GLN A 7 -4.29 -37.81 -11.30
C GLN A 7 -5.22 -36.90 -12.10
N GLU A 8 -6.49 -37.29 -12.23
CA GLU A 8 -7.55 -36.38 -12.67
C GLU A 8 -7.75 -35.29 -11.61
N ILE A 9 -7.24 -34.09 -11.90
CA ILE A 9 -7.48 -32.90 -11.08
C ILE A 9 -8.93 -32.46 -11.31
N TYR A 10 -9.82 -32.87 -10.40
CA TYR A 10 -11.19 -32.35 -10.35
C TYR A 10 -11.17 -30.86 -9.93
N VAL A 11 -11.06 -29.96 -10.91
CA VAL A 11 -11.28 -28.53 -10.69
C VAL A 11 -12.79 -28.31 -10.57
N ARG A 12 -13.27 -28.01 -9.35
CA ARG A 12 -14.64 -27.53 -9.14
C ARG A 12 -14.87 -26.32 -10.05
N GLU A 13 -15.84 -26.42 -10.96
CA GLU A 13 -16.33 -25.28 -11.74
C GLU A 13 -17.03 -24.28 -10.81
N GLY A 14 -16.22 -23.46 -10.13
CA GLY A 14 -16.70 -22.22 -9.54
C GLY A 14 -17.22 -21.34 -10.66
N ARG A 15 -18.53 -21.04 -10.62
CA ARG A 15 -19.20 -20.11 -11.55
C ARG A 15 -18.32 -18.86 -11.76
N LYS A 16 -17.89 -18.66 -13.01
CA LYS A 16 -16.97 -17.60 -13.49
C LYS A 16 -15.56 -17.70 -12.91
N GLN A 17 -14.71 -18.45 -13.60
CA GLN A 17 -13.26 -18.44 -13.44
C GLN A 17 -12.74 -17.00 -13.39
N ARG A 18 -12.05 -16.66 -12.30
CA ARG A 18 -11.01 -15.64 -12.09
C ARG A 18 -10.56 -14.82 -13.33
N THR A 19 -11.41 -14.00 -13.94
CA THR A 19 -11.02 -13.11 -15.07
C THR A 19 -10.49 -11.75 -14.61
N GLU A 20 -10.21 -11.58 -13.32
CA GLU A 20 -9.69 -10.33 -12.73
C GLU A 20 -8.47 -10.62 -11.84
N PHE A 21 -7.38 -11.15 -12.41
CA PHE A 21 -6.12 -11.28 -11.68
C PHE A 21 -5.46 -9.90 -11.53
N THR A 22 -5.09 -9.55 -10.30
CA THR A 22 -4.15 -8.44 -10.04
C THR A 22 -2.80 -9.09 -9.71
N ILE A 23 -1.73 -8.71 -10.42
CA ILE A 23 -0.38 -9.12 -10.06
C ILE A 23 -0.09 -8.56 -8.67
N PHE A 24 0.24 -9.46 -7.74
CA PHE A 24 0.56 -9.10 -6.36
C PHE A 24 2.04 -9.40 -6.10
N PHE A 25 2.78 -8.41 -5.63
CA PHE A 25 4.18 -8.59 -5.28
C PHE A 25 4.30 -9.03 -3.82
N ASN A 26 4.78 -10.26 -3.57
CA ASN A 26 4.96 -10.80 -2.21
C ASN A 26 5.77 -9.87 -1.29
N ILE A 27 6.71 -9.11 -1.87
CA ILE A 27 7.50 -8.11 -1.16
C ILE A 27 6.67 -7.07 -0.40
N ILE A 28 5.44 -6.78 -0.85
CA ILE A 28 4.52 -5.89 -0.14
C ILE A 28 4.24 -6.46 1.26
N PHE A 29 3.99 -7.76 1.37
CA PHE A 29 3.76 -8.40 2.67
C PHE A 29 5.07 -8.73 3.39
N ASP A 30 6.12 -9.11 2.67
CA ASP A 30 7.37 -9.56 3.30
C ASP A 30 8.23 -8.40 3.83
N ARG A 31 8.13 -7.22 3.23
CA ARG A 31 9.02 -6.07 3.51
C ARG A 31 8.27 -4.79 3.88
N TYR A 32 7.22 -4.44 3.15
CA TYR A 32 6.50 -3.18 3.40
C TYR A 32 5.53 -3.27 4.57
N GLN A 33 4.65 -4.27 4.61
CA GLN A 33 3.63 -4.46 5.64
C GLN A 33 4.19 -4.49 7.08
N PRO A 34 5.37 -5.10 7.35
CA PRO A 34 6.04 -5.02 8.64
C PRO A 34 6.40 -3.59 9.09
N ILE A 35 6.58 -2.67 8.13
CA ILE A 35 6.87 -1.25 8.34
C ILE A 35 5.58 -0.45 8.46
N ILE A 36 4.72 -0.48 7.44
CA ILE A 36 3.56 0.42 7.33
C ILE A 36 2.29 -0.09 8.01
N GLY A 37 2.24 -1.37 8.39
CA GLY A 37 1.10 -2.01 9.03
C GLY A 37 -0.04 -2.38 8.07
N ASP A 38 -1.04 -3.08 8.62
CA ASP A 38 -2.11 -3.71 7.85
C ASP A 38 -3.02 -2.70 7.14
N GLN A 39 -3.42 -1.63 7.84
CA GLN A 39 -4.35 -0.65 7.28
C GLN A 39 -3.74 0.09 6.08
N ALA A 40 -2.47 0.51 6.19
CA ALA A 40 -1.77 1.17 5.08
C ALA A 40 -1.56 0.20 3.92
N THR A 41 -1.21 -1.06 4.22
CA THR A 41 -1.08 -2.11 3.20
C THR A 41 -2.38 -2.30 2.43
N LEU A 42 -3.51 -2.49 3.12
CA LEU A 42 -4.82 -2.66 2.49
C LEU A 42 -5.23 -1.45 1.64
N TYR A 43 -4.93 -0.25 2.11
CA TYR A 43 -5.21 0.97 1.35
C TYR A 43 -4.34 1.09 0.10
N TYR A 44 -3.05 0.77 0.20
CA TYR A 44 -2.15 0.74 -0.96
C TYR A 44 -2.63 -0.27 -2.02
N LEU A 45 -3.02 -1.48 -1.62
CA LEU A 45 -3.57 -2.48 -2.55
C LEU A 45 -4.85 -2.02 -3.22
N TYR A 46 -5.68 -1.27 -2.50
CA TYR A 46 -6.85 -0.63 -3.08
C TYR A 46 -6.48 0.42 -4.14
N LEU A 47 -5.49 1.26 -3.85
CA LEU A 47 -4.97 2.25 -4.81
C LEU A 47 -4.35 1.57 -6.03
N LEU A 48 -3.56 0.51 -5.84
CA LEU A 48 -2.94 -0.27 -6.91
C LEU A 48 -3.99 -0.88 -7.84
N ARG A 49 -5.08 -1.44 -7.28
CA ARG A 49 -6.21 -1.93 -8.07
C ARG A 49 -6.91 -0.81 -8.85
N LYS A 50 -6.95 0.40 -8.30
CA LYS A 50 -7.59 1.58 -8.90
C LYS A 50 -6.68 2.34 -9.87
N ARG A 51 -5.40 1.99 -9.93
CA ARG A 51 -4.41 2.62 -10.80
C ARG A 51 -4.85 2.51 -12.25
N ASN A 52 -4.85 3.64 -12.96
CA ASN A 52 -5.10 3.63 -14.39
C ASN A 52 -3.87 3.07 -15.12
N ASN A 53 -4.05 1.92 -15.78
CA ASN A 53 -3.01 1.24 -16.55
C ASN A 53 -3.14 1.47 -18.07
N GLN A 54 -4.00 2.41 -18.50
CA GLN A 54 -4.13 2.76 -19.92
C GLN A 54 -2.98 3.66 -20.35
N GLU A 55 -2.03 3.10 -21.09
CA GLU A 55 -0.90 3.83 -21.67
C GLU A 55 -1.39 5.00 -22.55
N GLY A 56 -0.68 6.12 -22.48
CA GLY A 56 -1.03 7.35 -23.22
C GLY A 56 -2.16 8.19 -22.63
N HIS A 57 -2.82 7.75 -21.55
CA HIS A 57 -3.81 8.56 -20.83
C HIS A 57 -3.11 9.53 -19.86
N ASP A 58 -3.60 10.77 -19.72
CA ASP A 58 -3.06 11.82 -18.81
C ASP A 58 -2.94 11.43 -17.33
N ASN A 59 -3.61 10.34 -16.95
CA ASN A 59 -3.67 9.81 -15.60
C ASN A 59 -3.04 8.41 -15.51
N TYR A 60 -2.26 8.00 -16.50
CA TYR A 60 -1.51 6.75 -16.45
C TYR A 60 -0.68 6.67 -15.16
N GLY A 61 -0.73 5.53 -14.48
CA GLY A 61 -0.08 5.33 -13.18
C GLY A 61 -0.78 6.00 -12.00
N LYS A 62 -1.87 6.74 -12.22
CA LYS A 62 -2.59 7.47 -11.17
C LYS A 62 -3.87 6.75 -10.77
N ALA A 63 -4.14 6.73 -9.47
CA ALA A 63 -5.43 6.38 -8.89
C ALA A 63 -6.12 7.66 -8.42
N TRP A 64 -7.42 7.76 -8.68
CA TRP A 64 -8.25 8.82 -8.13
C TRP A 64 -9.51 8.22 -7.54
N ASP A 65 -9.79 8.58 -6.29
CA ASP A 65 -11.08 8.38 -5.67
C ASP A 65 -11.39 9.59 -4.77
N GLY A 66 -12.66 9.92 -4.61
CA GLY A 66 -13.05 10.98 -3.68
C GLY A 66 -12.72 10.53 -2.26
N ARG A 67 -11.95 11.34 -1.50
CA ARG A 67 -11.58 11.00 -0.12
C ARG A 67 -12.78 10.58 0.73
N ARG A 68 -13.95 11.21 0.57
CA ARG A 68 -15.18 10.80 1.27
C ARG A 68 -15.55 9.33 1.03
N GLY A 69 -15.52 8.87 -0.23
CA GLY A 69 -15.83 7.47 -0.56
C GLY A 69 -14.81 6.50 0.03
N VAL A 70 -13.54 6.90 0.08
CA VAL A 70 -12.48 6.13 0.76
C VAL A 70 -12.76 6.01 2.26
N LEU A 71 -13.07 7.13 2.92
CA LEU A 71 -13.36 7.15 4.37
C LEU A 71 -14.53 6.23 4.72
N GLU A 72 -15.62 6.30 3.96
CA GLU A 72 -16.80 5.45 4.14
C GLU A 72 -16.46 3.96 3.91
N LYS A 73 -15.72 3.67 2.83
CA LYS A 73 -15.35 2.30 2.45
C LYS A 73 -14.47 1.61 3.49
N PHE A 74 -13.47 2.33 3.99
CA PHE A 74 -12.53 1.79 4.98
C PHE A 74 -13.00 1.99 6.42
N ARG A 75 -14.10 2.71 6.64
CA ARG A 75 -14.63 3.08 7.97
C ARG A 75 -13.57 3.75 8.84
N ILE A 76 -12.82 4.68 8.25
CA ILE A 76 -11.75 5.43 8.93
C ILE A 76 -12.06 6.91 8.97
N GLY A 77 -11.47 7.62 9.94
CA GLY A 77 -11.56 9.07 10.03
C GLY A 77 -10.64 9.80 9.03
N PRO A 78 -10.92 11.07 8.72
CA PRO A 78 -10.07 11.89 7.84
C PRO A 78 -8.60 11.93 8.29
N ALA A 79 -8.35 12.10 9.59
CA ALA A 79 -7.00 12.13 10.15
C ALA A 79 -6.24 10.81 9.94
N THR A 80 -6.93 9.68 10.14
CA THR A 80 -6.36 8.35 9.88
C THR A 80 -5.96 8.20 8.42
N LEU A 81 -6.79 8.63 7.48
CA LEU A 81 -6.43 8.58 6.05
C LEU A 81 -5.20 9.44 5.75
N MET A 82 -5.09 10.64 6.31
CA MET A 82 -3.90 11.48 6.13
C MET A 82 -2.63 10.82 6.68
N ARG A 83 -2.73 10.11 7.82
CA ARG A 83 -1.60 9.36 8.39
C ARG A 83 -1.20 8.17 7.52
N ILE A 84 -2.17 7.47 6.94
CA ILE A 84 -1.90 6.41 5.95
C ILE A 84 -1.18 7.02 4.74
N ASP A 85 -1.67 8.14 4.21
CA ASP A 85 -1.07 8.86 3.09
C ASP A 85 0.40 9.20 3.39
N THR A 86 0.70 9.71 4.59
CA THR A 86 2.06 10.00 5.05
C THR A 86 2.94 8.75 5.10
N LEU A 87 2.44 7.64 5.66
CA LEU A 87 3.20 6.38 5.74
C LEU A 87 3.53 5.83 4.35
N LEU A 88 2.54 5.77 3.45
CA LEU A 88 2.74 5.25 2.10
C LEU A 88 3.71 6.10 1.29
N LYS A 89 3.65 7.43 1.47
CA LYS A 89 4.60 8.36 0.86
C LYS A 89 6.01 8.20 1.44
N ALA A 90 6.14 7.98 2.76
CA ALA A 90 7.43 7.79 3.41
C ALA A 90 8.19 6.57 2.86
N VAL A 91 7.47 5.49 2.53
CA VAL A 91 8.04 4.27 1.93
C VAL A 91 8.05 4.28 0.40
N GLY A 92 7.72 5.41 -0.23
CA GLY A 92 7.79 5.59 -1.68
C GLY A 92 6.78 4.77 -2.50
N LEU A 93 5.69 4.31 -1.89
CA LEU A 93 4.65 3.56 -2.59
C LEU A 93 3.66 4.49 -3.31
N ILE A 94 3.54 5.74 -2.87
CA ILE A 94 2.69 6.74 -3.51
C ILE A 94 3.36 8.12 -3.54
N ASP A 95 2.94 8.92 -4.51
CA ASP A 95 2.97 10.39 -4.43
C ASP A 95 1.55 10.96 -4.49
N ILE A 96 1.39 12.19 -4.03
CA ILE A 96 0.10 12.88 -3.99
C ILE A 96 0.20 14.17 -4.79
N GLU A 97 -0.60 14.27 -5.84
CA GLU A 97 -0.74 15.47 -6.66
C GLU A 97 -2.08 16.14 -6.40
N HIS A 98 -2.06 17.47 -6.32
CA HIS A 98 -3.26 18.30 -6.22
C HIS A 98 -3.48 19.01 -7.55
N LYS A 99 -4.66 18.85 -8.14
CA LYS A 99 -5.09 19.60 -9.33
C LYS A 99 -6.27 20.49 -8.99
N PRO A 100 -6.26 21.78 -9.38
CA PRO A 100 -7.39 22.66 -9.17
C PRO A 100 -8.61 22.12 -9.90
N SER A 101 -9.76 22.04 -9.21
CA SER A 101 -11.00 21.49 -9.77
C SER A 101 -11.88 22.56 -10.43
N GLY A 102 -11.43 23.82 -10.45
CA GLY A 102 -12.18 24.98 -10.96
C GLY A 102 -13.39 25.39 -10.10
N ARG A 103 -13.96 24.48 -9.32
CA ARG A 103 -15.01 24.73 -8.31
C ARG A 103 -14.79 23.85 -7.09
N GLY A 104 -14.47 24.46 -5.95
CA GLY A 104 -14.33 23.77 -4.66
C GLY A 104 -12.91 23.32 -4.35
N LYS A 105 -12.79 22.24 -3.56
CA LYS A 105 -11.48 21.71 -3.13
C LYS A 105 -10.71 21.09 -4.28
N ASP A 106 -9.39 21.15 -4.19
CA ASP A 106 -8.50 20.51 -5.15
C ASP A 106 -8.78 19.02 -5.27
N LYS A 107 -8.67 18.54 -6.49
CA LYS A 107 -8.76 17.13 -6.81
C LYS A 107 -7.43 16.47 -6.49
N ILE A 108 -7.50 15.40 -5.69
CA ILE A 108 -6.32 14.67 -5.22
C ILE A 108 -6.11 13.46 -6.13
N TYR A 109 -4.94 13.36 -6.74
CA TYR A 109 -4.51 12.20 -7.50
C TYR A 109 -3.39 11.50 -6.74
N TYR A 110 -3.50 10.19 -6.62
CA TYR A 110 -2.45 9.33 -6.07
C TYR A 110 -1.64 8.78 -7.23
N VAL A 111 -0.37 9.13 -7.33
CA VAL A 111 0.56 8.44 -8.24
C VAL A 111 0.99 7.17 -7.52
N VAL A 112 0.69 5.99 -8.07
CA VAL A 112 0.87 4.71 -7.38
C VAL A 112 2.02 3.95 -8.02
N HIS A 113 3.11 3.82 -7.27
CA HIS A 113 4.33 3.16 -7.72
C HIS A 113 4.24 1.65 -7.49
N ASP A 114 4.89 0.86 -8.34
CA ASP A 114 5.05 -0.57 -8.07
C ASP A 114 5.98 -0.77 -6.87
N ALA A 115 5.82 -1.89 -6.18
CA ALA A 115 6.73 -2.24 -5.10
C ALA A 115 8.13 -2.51 -5.67
N LEU A 116 9.16 -2.05 -4.97
CA LEU A 116 10.55 -2.30 -5.35
C LEU A 116 10.85 -3.79 -5.37
N THR A 117 11.88 -4.18 -6.13
CA THR A 117 12.48 -5.50 -5.97
C THR A 117 13.15 -5.63 -4.60
N LYS A 118 13.48 -6.86 -4.20
CA LYS A 118 14.13 -7.11 -2.91
C LYS A 118 15.45 -6.36 -2.76
N ALA A 119 16.29 -6.34 -3.80
CA ALA A 119 17.58 -5.66 -3.76
C ALA A 119 17.41 -4.13 -3.60
N GLU A 120 16.54 -3.53 -4.41
CA GLU A 120 16.24 -2.09 -4.34
C GLU A 120 15.63 -1.70 -2.99
N PHE A 121 14.78 -2.57 -2.42
CA PHE A 121 14.22 -2.34 -1.10
C PHE A 121 15.31 -2.35 -0.02
N ASP A 122 16.19 -3.36 -0.04
CA ASP A 122 17.25 -3.52 0.96
C ASP A 122 18.21 -2.31 0.93
N GLU A 123 18.46 -1.70 -0.24
CA GLU A 123 19.23 -0.45 -0.38
C GLU A 123 18.51 0.77 0.23
N LYS A 124 17.18 0.82 0.14
CA LYS A 124 16.36 1.95 0.62
C LYS A 124 15.77 1.76 2.01
N GLU A 125 15.92 0.60 2.64
CA GLU A 125 15.28 0.27 3.93
C GLU A 125 15.63 1.31 5.01
N ALA A 126 16.90 1.71 5.08
CA ALA A 126 17.37 2.71 6.04
C ALA A 126 16.73 4.09 5.81
N GLU A 127 16.60 4.50 4.54
CA GLU A 127 15.95 5.75 4.16
C GLU A 127 14.45 5.72 4.51
N PHE A 128 13.75 4.65 4.15
CA PHE A 128 12.33 4.47 4.48
C PHE A 128 12.10 4.47 5.98
N THR A 129 12.95 3.77 6.74
CA THR A 129 12.90 3.78 8.21
C THR A 129 13.07 5.19 8.74
N GLY A 130 14.07 5.95 8.27
CA GLY A 130 14.30 7.33 8.67
C GLY A 130 13.10 8.24 8.40
N LYS A 131 12.49 8.13 7.21
CA LYS A 131 11.28 8.89 6.85
C LYS A 131 10.07 8.54 7.70
N VAL A 132 9.87 7.26 8.01
CA VAL A 132 8.77 6.82 8.89
C VAL A 132 8.98 7.33 10.31
N MET A 133 10.21 7.28 10.83
CA MET A 133 10.54 7.82 12.15
C MET A 133 10.32 9.35 12.20
N ALA A 134 10.70 10.08 11.15
CA ALA A 134 10.44 11.51 11.06
C ALA A 134 8.93 11.81 11.05
N ALA A 135 8.14 11.04 10.29
CA ALA A 135 6.68 11.17 10.29
C ALA A 135 6.07 10.91 11.68
N ILE A 136 6.58 9.92 12.42
CA ILE A 136 6.14 9.65 13.80
C ILE A 136 6.51 10.80 14.74
N ALA A 137 7.68 11.42 14.56
CA ALA A 137 8.09 12.58 15.35
C ALA A 137 7.16 13.78 15.14
N GLU A 138 6.66 13.97 13.92
CA GLU A 138 5.70 15.02 13.57
C GLU A 138 4.27 14.72 14.03
N ASP A 139 3.82 13.47 13.90
CA ASP A 139 2.50 12.99 14.33
C ASP A 139 2.63 11.67 15.10
N PRO A 140 2.73 11.71 16.45
CA PRO A 140 2.92 10.52 17.27
C PRO A 140 1.84 9.44 17.12
N ASP A 141 0.62 9.79 16.67
CA ASP A 141 -0.43 8.80 16.42
C ASP A 141 -0.08 7.84 15.27
N ILE A 142 0.84 8.22 14.38
CA ILE A 142 1.36 7.34 13.31
C ILE A 142 2.05 6.11 13.92
N ALA A 143 2.66 6.25 15.10
CA ALA A 143 3.26 5.12 15.82
C ALA A 143 2.24 4.02 16.12
N ASN A 144 0.95 4.33 16.20
CA ASN A 144 -0.08 3.30 16.43
C ASN A 144 -0.38 2.48 15.17
N MET A 145 -0.04 3.00 13.99
CA MET A 145 -0.44 2.44 12.69
C MET A 145 0.65 1.57 12.04
N VAL A 146 1.92 1.83 12.35
CA VAL A 146 3.06 1.05 11.82
C VAL A 146 2.98 -0.43 12.21
N GLY A 147 3.67 -1.28 11.45
CA GLY A 147 3.66 -2.72 11.67
C GLY A 147 4.32 -3.13 12.98
N LYS A 148 3.89 -4.29 13.52
CA LYS A 148 4.36 -4.80 14.83
C LYS A 148 5.87 -5.01 14.89
N GLU A 149 6.48 -5.35 13.76
CA GLU A 149 7.92 -5.57 13.67
C GLU A 149 8.69 -4.26 13.76
N PHE A 150 8.24 -3.24 13.04
CA PHE A 150 8.79 -1.89 13.14
C PHE A 150 8.72 -1.35 14.58
N LYS A 151 7.57 -1.49 15.24
CA LYS A 151 7.40 -1.11 16.66
C LYS A 151 8.45 -1.78 17.55
N ARG A 152 8.60 -3.09 17.43
CA ARG A 152 9.56 -3.87 18.23
C ARG A 152 11.01 -3.46 17.97
N LYS A 153 11.36 -3.19 16.71
CA LYS A 153 12.73 -2.86 16.30
C LYS A 153 13.13 -1.43 16.70
N TYR A 154 12.23 -0.45 16.54
CA TYR A 154 12.60 0.97 16.57
C TYR A 154 11.88 1.83 17.60
N LEU A 155 10.76 1.39 18.17
CA LEU A 155 9.99 2.19 19.14
C LEU A 155 10.07 1.65 20.57
N ILE A 156 10.09 0.31 20.73
CA ILE A 156 10.18 -0.32 22.05
C ILE A 156 11.63 -0.34 22.54
N LYS A 157 12.61 -0.60 21.66
CA LYS A 157 14.03 -0.62 22.02
C LYS A 157 14.56 0.74 22.48
N SER A 158 14.06 1.83 21.90
CA SER A 158 14.43 3.22 22.21
C SER A 158 13.79 3.76 23.49
N SER A 159 12.92 2.98 24.15
CA SER A 159 12.32 3.33 25.46
C SER A 159 13.07 2.71 26.64
N VAL A 160 14.13 1.93 26.39
CA VAL A 160 14.89 1.14 27.38
C VAL A 160 16.36 1.61 27.49
N GLU A 161 16.73 2.65 26.73
CA GLU A 161 18.02 3.36 26.82
C GLU A 161 17.79 4.79 27.35
#